data_AF-A0A6J6VWA8-F1
#
_entry.id   AF-A0A6J6VWA8-F1
#
_cell.length_a   1.000
_cell.length_b   1.000
_cell.length_c   1.000
_cell.angle_alpha   90.00
_cell.angle_beta   90.00
_cell.angle_gamma   90.00
#
_symmetry.space_group_name_H-M   'P 1'
#
loop_
_entity.id
_entity.type
_entity.pdbx_description
1 polymer ?
#
loop_
_entity_poly.entity_id
_entity_poly.type
_entity_poly.pdbx_seq_one_letter_code
_entity_poly.pdbx_strand_id
1 'polypeptide(L)'
;MGIRLAKVIGIPLAVILTAFGMTPANAAQQQWGASYLDWSGALLSASSTISQVIQPLEISPNMYWEAGWHWDNVSDGGYGGIQSRGTLADGTISDLAIFSIWNGLGGIPGTGAGCTPFGGEGIGYSCRIPIKLVAGNKYEISFGVDTARGPQWWKATISDLTMGTKNVIGSIETNSLVAKASNWNNFIEYWGQAVPCDAVGAASAKFYVPTSDNPGVEISSPRFSRPAQPCVMSAGDTPPQGFIGDAVIRFGGARQESSTQTMPYTKTKAQLAADKAAADKAAADKAAADKAAADKAAAAKAAAAKAAAAKAAAAKAAAAKAASLKKTTIICVKGKLTKKVTAVKPLCPKGYKKK
;
A
#
# COMPACT_ATOMS: atom_id res chain seq x y z
N MET A 1 13.88 -46.18 -93.97
CA MET A 1 14.84 -45.38 -93.16
C MET A 1 14.02 -44.66 -92.09
N GLY A 2 14.25 -44.96 -90.81
CA GLY A 2 13.74 -44.19 -89.67
C GLY A 2 12.39 -44.62 -89.06
N ILE A 3 12.45 -45.51 -88.06
CA ILE A 3 11.37 -45.85 -87.12
C ILE A 3 11.48 -44.91 -85.89
N ARG A 4 10.36 -44.41 -85.34
CA ARG A 4 9.92 -44.56 -83.92
C ARG A 4 9.15 -43.37 -83.32
N LEU A 5 7.95 -43.75 -82.87
CA LEU A 5 7.29 -43.50 -81.59
C LEU A 5 6.58 -42.16 -81.30
N ALA A 6 5.29 -42.34 -81.04
CA ALA A 6 4.31 -41.43 -80.50
C ALA A 6 4.65 -40.88 -79.11
N LYS A 7 4.17 -39.67 -78.84
CA LYS A 7 3.82 -39.21 -77.49
C LYS A 7 2.55 -38.37 -77.56
N VAL A 8 1.44 -39.01 -77.21
CA VAL A 8 0.16 -38.37 -76.89
C VAL A 8 0.35 -37.62 -75.57
N ILE A 9 0.19 -36.29 -75.58
CA ILE A 9 0.08 -35.49 -74.36
C ILE A 9 -1.38 -35.05 -74.27
N GLY A 10 -2.16 -35.79 -73.48
CA GLY A 10 -3.45 -35.33 -72.99
C GLY A 10 -3.24 -34.28 -71.90
N ILE A 11 -3.90 -33.14 -72.05
CA ILE A 11 -4.00 -32.11 -71.01
C ILE A 11 -5.12 -32.57 -70.04
N PRO A 12 -4.87 -32.69 -68.73
CA PRO A 12 -5.86 -33.22 -67.81
C PRO A 12 -6.95 -32.20 -67.47
N LEU A 13 -8.14 -32.76 -67.34
CA LEU A 13 -9.40 -32.22 -66.84
C LEU A 13 -9.19 -31.48 -65.50
N ALA A 14 -9.70 -30.25 -65.42
CA ALA A 14 -9.74 -29.47 -64.20
C ALA A 14 -10.69 -30.13 -63.17
N VAL A 15 -10.11 -30.72 -62.13
CA VAL A 15 -10.84 -31.09 -60.91
C VAL A 15 -10.69 -29.92 -59.95
N ILE A 16 -11.69 -29.03 -59.92
CA ILE A 16 -11.87 -28.06 -58.85
C ILE A 16 -12.33 -28.86 -57.62
N LEU A 17 -11.38 -29.26 -56.79
CA LEU A 17 -11.66 -29.77 -55.46
C LEU A 17 -11.96 -28.57 -54.57
N THR A 18 -13.25 -28.21 -54.42
CA THR A 18 -13.71 -27.30 -53.38
C THR A 18 -13.53 -27.98 -52.03
N ALA A 19 -12.32 -27.88 -51.47
CA ALA A 19 -12.10 -28.13 -50.06
C ALA A 19 -12.90 -27.07 -49.29
N PHE A 20 -14.10 -27.43 -48.83
CA PHE A 20 -14.72 -26.81 -47.67
C PHE A 20 -13.81 -27.09 -46.46
N GLY A 21 -12.74 -26.31 -46.35
CA GLY A 21 -12.05 -26.11 -45.10
C GLY A 21 -12.99 -25.32 -44.20
N MET A 22 -13.85 -26.02 -43.46
CA MET A 22 -14.30 -25.47 -42.18
C MET A 22 -13.03 -25.28 -41.36
N THR A 23 -12.49 -24.06 -41.37
CA THR A 23 -11.62 -23.64 -40.30
C THR A 23 -12.41 -23.89 -39.01
N PRO A 24 -11.90 -24.67 -38.03
CA PRO A 24 -12.46 -24.52 -36.69
C PRO A 24 -12.42 -23.03 -36.37
N ALA A 25 -13.47 -22.51 -35.73
CA ALA A 25 -13.48 -21.16 -35.18
C ALA A 25 -12.29 -21.07 -34.20
N ASN A 26 -11.13 -20.74 -34.75
CA ASN A 26 -9.87 -20.73 -34.05
C ASN A 26 -9.98 -19.65 -32.99
N ALA A 27 -9.68 -20.06 -31.76
CA ALA A 27 -9.68 -19.26 -30.54
C ALA A 27 -9.50 -17.77 -30.82
N ALA A 28 -10.56 -16.98 -30.60
CA ALA A 28 -10.41 -15.53 -30.50
C ALA A 28 -9.36 -15.29 -29.41
N GLN A 29 -8.24 -14.68 -29.80
CA GLN A 29 -7.12 -14.38 -28.92
C GLN A 29 -7.62 -13.54 -27.75
N GLN A 30 -7.44 -14.04 -26.52
CA GLN A 30 -7.88 -13.38 -25.30
C GLN A 30 -6.88 -12.39 -24.73
N GLN A 31 -5.68 -12.28 -25.33
CA GLN A 31 -4.83 -11.11 -25.05
C GLN A 31 -5.66 -9.87 -25.37
N TRP A 32 -5.82 -8.99 -24.38
CA TRP A 32 -6.68 -7.79 -24.42
C TRP A 32 -8.18 -8.03 -24.24
N GLY A 33 -8.60 -9.24 -23.88
CA GLY A 33 -9.91 -9.50 -23.30
C GLY A 33 -9.95 -8.93 -21.89
N ALA A 34 -10.12 -7.62 -21.73
CA ALA A 34 -10.15 -6.96 -20.42
C ALA A 34 -11.48 -6.23 -20.21
N SER A 35 -11.98 -6.26 -18.99
CA SER A 35 -13.16 -5.48 -18.59
C SER A 35 -12.69 -4.29 -17.77
N TYR A 36 -13.15 -3.09 -18.10
CA TYR A 36 -12.59 -1.87 -17.54
C TYR A 36 -13.57 -1.15 -16.62
N LEU A 37 -13.00 -0.43 -15.67
CA LEU A 37 -13.64 0.65 -14.93
C LEU A 37 -12.82 1.92 -15.14
N ASP A 38 -13.43 2.91 -15.77
CA ASP A 38 -12.80 4.21 -15.99
C ASP A 38 -13.32 5.21 -14.97
N TRP A 39 -12.43 5.78 -14.17
CA TRP A 39 -12.78 6.75 -13.15
C TRP A 39 -12.83 8.17 -13.71
N SER A 40 -13.78 8.96 -13.22
CA SER A 40 -13.83 10.39 -13.54
C SER A 40 -12.96 11.19 -12.58
N GLY A 41 -12.07 12.03 -13.13
CA GLY A 41 -11.29 13.00 -12.38
C GLY A 41 -9.81 12.62 -12.18
N ALA A 42 -9.21 13.25 -11.17
CA ALA A 42 -7.80 13.25 -10.78
C ALA A 42 -6.76 13.63 -11.84
N LEU A 43 -6.13 14.77 -11.58
CA LEU A 43 -4.83 15.15 -12.13
C LEU A 43 -3.87 15.24 -10.95
N LEU A 44 -2.92 14.30 -10.83
CA LEU A 44 -2.01 14.32 -9.69
C LEU A 44 -1.08 15.54 -9.75
N SER A 45 -0.82 16.11 -8.58
CA SER A 45 0.26 17.07 -8.43
C SER A 45 1.62 16.35 -8.51
N ALA A 46 2.70 17.10 -8.72
CA ALA A 46 4.05 16.55 -8.79
C ALA A 46 4.55 15.90 -7.47
N SER A 47 3.76 15.91 -6.40
CA SER A 47 4.12 15.32 -5.11
C SER A 47 3.01 14.45 -4.50
N SER A 48 1.91 14.22 -5.22
CA SER A 48 0.79 13.46 -4.69
C SER A 48 0.97 11.96 -4.90
N THR A 49 0.41 11.19 -3.97
CA THR A 49 0.21 9.76 -4.12
C THR A 49 -1.27 9.46 -4.30
N ILE A 50 -1.55 8.40 -5.04
CA ILE A 50 -2.87 7.82 -5.17
C ILE A 50 -2.84 6.38 -4.68
N SER A 51 -3.96 5.91 -4.15
CA SER A 51 -4.12 4.53 -3.69
C SER A 51 -5.40 3.94 -4.25
N GLN A 52 -5.32 2.71 -4.71
CA GLN A 52 -6.43 1.89 -5.15
C GLN A 52 -6.54 0.70 -4.20
N VAL A 53 -7.73 0.51 -3.61
CA VAL A 53 -8.04 -0.73 -2.88
C VAL A 53 -8.76 -1.69 -3.81
N ILE A 54 -8.22 -2.90 -3.92
CA ILE A 54 -8.74 -4.01 -4.72
C ILE A 54 -9.10 -5.14 -3.76
N GLN A 55 -10.32 -5.66 -3.86
CA GLN A 55 -10.76 -6.84 -3.10
C GLN A 55 -11.19 -7.94 -4.07
N PRO A 56 -10.28 -8.85 -4.46
CA PRO A 56 -10.62 -10.02 -5.26
C PRO A 56 -11.67 -10.86 -4.54
N LEU A 57 -12.71 -11.30 -5.23
CA LEU A 57 -13.78 -12.14 -4.69
C LEU A 57 -13.72 -13.56 -5.25
N GLU A 58 -13.34 -13.69 -6.52
CA GLU A 58 -13.05 -14.96 -7.18
C GLU A 58 -11.67 -14.86 -7.82
N ILE A 59 -10.86 -15.89 -7.65
CA ILE A 59 -9.48 -15.95 -8.16
C ILE A 59 -9.34 -17.24 -8.95
N SER A 60 -9.07 -17.09 -10.24
CA SER A 60 -8.63 -18.18 -11.12
C SER A 60 -7.17 -17.96 -11.52
N PRO A 61 -6.46 -19.01 -11.98
CA PRO A 61 -5.12 -18.88 -12.57
C PRO A 61 -5.02 -17.84 -13.68
N ASN A 62 -3.87 -17.15 -13.76
CA ASN A 62 -3.50 -16.21 -14.82
C ASN A 62 -4.48 -15.03 -14.98
N MET A 63 -5.01 -14.53 -13.87
CA MET A 63 -5.83 -13.33 -13.80
C MET A 63 -5.01 -12.13 -13.33
N TYR A 64 -5.38 -10.96 -13.80
CA TYR A 64 -4.81 -9.67 -13.41
C TYR A 64 -5.94 -8.73 -12.96
N TRP A 65 -5.82 -8.18 -11.75
CA TRP A 65 -6.65 -7.09 -11.25
C TRP A 65 -5.79 -5.83 -11.17
N GLU A 66 -6.06 -4.90 -12.08
CA GLU A 66 -5.20 -3.78 -12.39
C GLU A 66 -5.72 -2.45 -11.81
N ALA A 67 -4.79 -1.53 -11.59
CA ALA A 67 -4.99 -0.12 -11.34
C ALA A 67 -3.97 0.69 -12.16
N GLY A 68 -4.46 1.56 -13.04
CA GLY A 68 -3.65 2.25 -14.01
C GLY A 68 -3.96 3.71 -14.17
N TRP A 69 -3.10 4.39 -14.92
CA TRP A 69 -3.25 5.78 -15.31
C TRP A 69 -2.54 6.04 -16.63
N HIS A 70 -2.92 7.15 -17.26
CA HIS A 70 -2.16 7.74 -18.36
C HIS A 70 -1.51 9.03 -17.90
N TRP A 71 -0.39 9.35 -18.53
CA TRP A 71 0.18 10.68 -18.43
C TRP A 71 -0.69 11.67 -19.22
N ASP A 72 -0.86 12.89 -18.73
CA ASP A 72 -1.51 13.94 -19.51
C ASP A 72 -0.67 14.28 -20.77
N ASN A 73 -1.35 14.55 -21.87
CA ASN A 73 -0.76 15.00 -23.14
C ASN A 73 0.27 14.05 -23.78
N VAL A 74 0.41 12.81 -23.32
CA VAL A 74 1.19 11.76 -24.00
C VAL A 74 0.42 10.43 -23.99
N SER A 75 0.76 9.51 -24.90
CA SER A 75 0.03 8.26 -25.11
C SER A 75 0.34 7.17 -24.08
N ASP A 76 1.37 7.37 -23.26
CA ASP A 76 1.87 6.35 -22.35
C ASP A 76 1.34 6.56 -20.93
N GLY A 77 1.66 5.63 -20.04
CA GLY A 77 1.19 5.67 -18.66
C GLY A 77 1.97 4.76 -17.74
N GLY A 78 1.30 4.38 -16.66
CA GLY A 78 1.78 3.35 -15.76
C GLY A 78 0.61 2.54 -15.23
N TYR A 79 0.95 1.38 -14.69
CA TYR A 79 -0.02 0.47 -14.10
C TYR A 79 0.60 -0.27 -12.95
N GLY A 80 -0.25 -0.78 -12.09
CA GLY A 80 0.11 -1.83 -11.17
C GLY A 80 -1.13 -2.59 -10.74
N GLY A 81 -0.94 -3.56 -9.88
CA GLY A 81 -2.06 -4.32 -9.34
C GLY A 81 -1.58 -5.65 -8.81
N ILE A 82 -2.47 -6.63 -8.84
CA ILE A 82 -2.22 -7.96 -8.30
C ILE A 82 -2.53 -9.03 -9.35
N GLN A 83 -1.64 -10.01 -9.49
CA GLN A 83 -1.76 -11.10 -10.44
C GLN A 83 -1.75 -12.44 -9.72
N SER A 84 -2.63 -13.34 -10.16
CA SER A 84 -2.51 -14.75 -9.79
C SER A 84 -1.53 -15.44 -10.74
N ARG A 85 -0.59 -16.22 -10.20
CA ARG A 85 0.44 -16.97 -10.96
C ARG A 85 1.29 -16.11 -11.92
N GLY A 86 1.49 -14.83 -11.63
CA GLY A 86 2.35 -13.97 -12.43
C GLY A 86 3.82 -14.41 -12.42
N THR A 87 4.59 -13.89 -13.36
CA THR A 87 6.03 -14.14 -13.45
C THR A 87 6.80 -13.04 -12.70
N LEU A 88 7.61 -13.40 -11.70
CA LEU A 88 8.50 -12.47 -11.01
C LEU A 88 9.67 -12.06 -11.90
N ALA A 89 10.46 -11.07 -11.47
CA ALA A 89 11.58 -10.56 -12.26
C ALA A 89 12.71 -11.59 -12.48
N ASP A 90 12.82 -12.59 -11.60
CA ASP A 90 13.75 -13.71 -11.73
C ASP A 90 13.21 -14.88 -12.58
N GLY A 91 12.01 -14.73 -13.16
CA GLY A 91 11.35 -15.74 -13.98
C GLY A 91 10.54 -16.78 -13.19
N THR A 92 10.56 -16.74 -11.85
CA THR A 92 9.76 -17.66 -11.04
C THR A 92 8.28 -17.29 -11.07
N ILE A 93 7.40 -18.27 -10.87
CA ILE A 93 5.95 -18.07 -10.88
C ILE A 93 5.42 -17.92 -9.46
N SER A 94 4.68 -16.85 -9.20
CA SER A 94 4.05 -16.56 -7.90
C SER A 94 2.77 -15.76 -8.11
N ASP A 95 1.87 -15.79 -7.13
CA ASP A 95 0.98 -14.65 -6.98
C ASP A 95 1.83 -13.43 -6.63
N LEU A 96 1.56 -12.29 -7.26
CA LEU A 96 2.44 -11.13 -7.16
C LEU A 96 1.66 -9.82 -7.18
N ALA A 97 2.28 -8.78 -6.64
CA ALA A 97 1.94 -7.41 -6.97
C ALA A 97 2.95 -6.87 -7.99
N ILE A 98 2.45 -6.12 -8.97
CA ILE A 98 3.21 -5.56 -10.08
C ILE A 98 3.09 -4.04 -10.10
N PHE A 99 4.15 -3.37 -10.52
CA PHE A 99 4.18 -1.95 -10.82
C PHE A 99 5.04 -1.76 -12.07
N SER A 100 4.50 -1.13 -13.10
CA SER A 100 5.15 -0.94 -14.39
C SER A 100 4.89 0.46 -14.93
N ILE A 101 5.88 0.99 -15.66
CA ILE A 101 5.76 2.25 -16.40
C ILE A 101 6.28 2.03 -17.82
N TRP A 102 5.47 2.37 -18.81
CA TRP A 102 5.93 2.41 -20.21
C TRP A 102 6.99 3.49 -20.38
N ASN A 103 7.99 3.21 -21.21
CA ASN A 103 9.18 4.05 -21.40
C ASN A 103 9.96 4.35 -20.11
N GLY A 104 9.81 3.51 -19.08
CA GLY A 104 10.63 3.56 -17.88
C GLY A 104 12.11 3.27 -18.18
N LEU A 105 13.00 4.09 -17.62
CA LEU A 105 14.44 4.06 -17.89
C LEU A 105 15.20 3.06 -17.00
N GLY A 106 14.64 2.73 -15.84
CA GLY A 106 15.25 1.82 -14.87
C GLY A 106 14.36 1.61 -13.65
N GLY A 107 14.67 0.59 -12.84
CA GLY A 107 13.91 0.25 -11.65
C GLY A 107 14.79 -0.13 -10.47
N ILE A 108 14.41 0.29 -9.27
CA ILE A 108 15.02 -0.09 -8.00
C ILE A 108 14.00 -0.91 -7.21
N PRO A 109 14.23 -2.22 -6.99
CA PRO A 109 13.27 -3.05 -6.28
C PRO A 109 13.21 -2.69 -4.81
N GLY A 110 12.04 -2.88 -4.19
CA GLY A 110 11.96 -2.97 -2.74
C GLY A 110 12.50 -4.30 -2.21
N THR A 111 12.55 -4.44 -0.88
CA THR A 111 13.03 -5.67 -0.24
C THR A 111 12.15 -6.86 -0.62
N GLY A 112 12.76 -7.92 -1.17
CA GLY A 112 12.06 -9.12 -1.63
C GLY A 112 11.36 -8.97 -2.99
N ALA A 113 11.48 -7.81 -3.64
CA ALA A 113 11.02 -7.57 -5.00
C ALA A 113 12.17 -7.71 -6.00
N GLY A 114 11.83 -7.77 -7.29
CA GLY A 114 12.79 -7.61 -8.38
C GLY A 114 12.22 -6.69 -9.45
N CYS A 115 13.10 -6.00 -10.19
CA CYS A 115 12.70 -5.19 -11.33
C CYS A 115 13.36 -5.70 -12.62
N THR A 116 12.61 -5.69 -13.72
CA THR A 116 13.04 -6.14 -15.04
C THR A 116 12.43 -5.26 -16.12
N PRO A 117 13.11 -5.06 -17.26
CA PRO A 117 12.48 -4.51 -18.46
C PRO A 117 11.29 -5.37 -18.91
N PHE A 118 10.32 -4.75 -19.57
CA PHE A 118 9.24 -5.45 -20.29
C PHE A 118 9.16 -5.01 -21.76
N GLY A 119 8.54 -5.86 -22.58
CA GLY A 119 8.34 -5.66 -24.03
C GLY A 119 7.01 -6.25 -24.51
N GLY A 120 6.79 -6.30 -25.82
CA GLY A 120 5.63 -6.93 -26.47
C GLY A 120 4.50 -5.95 -26.80
N GLU A 121 4.03 -5.20 -25.80
CA GLU A 121 2.94 -4.21 -25.92
C GLU A 121 3.48 -2.81 -25.60
N GLY A 122 4.53 -2.45 -26.33
CA GLY A 122 5.42 -1.34 -25.97
C GLY A 122 6.61 -1.82 -25.14
N ILE A 123 7.40 -0.87 -24.65
CA ILE A 123 8.59 -1.13 -23.84
C ILE A 123 8.52 -0.35 -22.53
N GLY A 124 9.21 -0.82 -21.50
CA GLY A 124 9.31 -0.10 -20.24
C GLY A 124 9.99 -0.91 -19.16
N TYR A 125 9.70 -0.56 -17.90
CA TYR A 125 10.24 -1.22 -16.73
C TYR A 125 9.13 -1.71 -15.80
N SER A 126 9.36 -2.84 -15.13
CA SER A 126 8.39 -3.47 -14.23
C SER A 126 9.08 -3.95 -12.96
N CYS A 127 8.55 -3.58 -11.80
CA CYS A 127 8.94 -4.11 -10.50
C CYS A 127 7.84 -5.03 -9.97
N ARG A 128 8.23 -6.17 -9.41
CA ARG A 128 7.32 -7.26 -9.03
C ARG A 128 7.74 -7.83 -7.68
N ILE A 129 6.77 -8.07 -6.81
CA ILE A 129 6.98 -8.65 -5.49
C ILE A 129 6.01 -9.81 -5.26
N PRO A 130 6.45 -10.96 -4.74
CA PRO A 130 5.55 -12.04 -4.38
C PRO A 130 4.58 -11.60 -3.29
N ILE A 131 3.32 -11.98 -3.42
CA ILE A 131 2.29 -11.82 -2.39
C ILE A 131 1.56 -13.14 -2.21
N LYS A 132 0.80 -13.27 -1.12
CA LYS A 132 -0.18 -14.34 -0.97
C LYS A 132 -1.55 -13.78 -1.32
N LEU A 133 -2.08 -14.15 -2.48
CA LEU A 133 -3.40 -13.71 -2.91
C LEU A 133 -4.48 -14.56 -2.25
N VAL A 134 -5.44 -13.91 -1.60
CA VAL A 134 -6.54 -14.57 -0.87
C VAL A 134 -7.85 -13.87 -1.25
N ALA A 135 -8.82 -14.66 -1.72
CA ALA A 135 -10.15 -14.13 -2.03
C ALA A 135 -10.79 -13.53 -0.78
N GLY A 136 -11.36 -12.34 -0.91
CA GLY A 136 -11.97 -11.56 0.16
C GLY A 136 -11.01 -10.61 0.89
N ASN A 137 -9.68 -10.78 0.78
CA ASN A 137 -8.73 -9.83 1.37
C ASN A 137 -8.72 -8.51 0.60
N LYS A 138 -8.43 -7.42 1.32
CA LYS A 138 -8.29 -6.08 0.73
C LYS A 138 -6.83 -5.73 0.52
N TYR A 139 -6.47 -5.47 -0.73
CA TYR A 139 -5.13 -5.08 -1.12
C TYR A 139 -5.12 -3.63 -1.57
N GLU A 140 -4.34 -2.79 -0.91
CA GLU A 140 -4.14 -1.39 -1.29
C GLU A 140 -2.82 -1.26 -2.05
N ILE A 141 -2.91 -0.90 -3.33
CA ILE A 141 -1.74 -0.48 -4.11
C ILE A 141 -1.69 1.04 -4.16
N SER A 142 -0.52 1.61 -3.91
CA SER A 142 -0.30 3.05 -3.97
C SER A 142 0.74 3.41 -5.03
N PHE A 143 0.55 4.51 -5.75
CA PHE A 143 1.51 5.06 -6.72
C PHE A 143 1.77 6.54 -6.43
N GLY A 144 2.99 7.01 -6.65
CA GLY A 144 3.28 8.44 -6.65
C GLY A 144 4.77 8.74 -6.72
N VAL A 145 5.11 10.03 -6.69
CA VAL A 145 6.49 10.49 -6.80
C VAL A 145 7.33 10.03 -5.62
N ASP A 146 8.49 9.46 -5.92
CA ASP A 146 9.49 9.06 -4.95
C ASP A 146 10.42 10.23 -4.62
N THR A 147 9.95 11.09 -3.73
CA THR A 147 10.63 12.33 -3.33
C THR A 147 12.07 12.13 -2.82
N ALA A 148 12.41 10.93 -2.35
CA ALA A 148 13.76 10.59 -1.92
C ALA A 148 14.75 10.43 -3.09
N ARG A 149 14.27 10.18 -4.31
CA ARG A 149 15.10 9.93 -5.51
C ARG A 149 15.01 11.04 -6.55
N GLY A 150 13.89 11.77 -6.58
CA GLY A 150 13.69 12.90 -7.48
C GLY A 150 12.31 12.89 -8.14
N PRO A 151 11.93 13.98 -8.81
CA PRO A 151 10.61 14.14 -9.42
C PRO A 151 10.34 13.14 -10.56
N GLN A 152 11.39 12.57 -11.16
CA GLN A 152 11.28 11.58 -12.23
C GLN A 152 11.12 10.13 -11.73
N TRP A 153 11.22 9.90 -10.42
CA TRP A 153 11.07 8.57 -9.85
C TRP A 153 9.65 8.39 -9.33
N TRP A 154 9.03 7.27 -9.70
CA TRP A 154 7.72 6.88 -9.19
C TRP A 154 7.87 5.62 -8.35
N LYS A 155 7.21 5.58 -7.20
CA LYS A 155 7.25 4.46 -6.27
C LYS A 155 5.88 3.85 -6.14
N ALA A 156 5.87 2.51 -6.07
CA ALA A 156 4.67 1.77 -5.70
C ALA A 156 4.83 1.05 -4.36
N THR A 157 3.72 0.90 -3.64
CA THR A 157 3.64 0.02 -2.47
C THR A 157 2.40 -0.84 -2.55
N ILE A 158 2.44 -2.02 -1.92
CA ILE A 158 1.30 -2.92 -1.76
C ILE A 158 1.10 -3.19 -0.28
N SER A 159 -0.14 -3.04 0.19
CA SER A 159 -0.54 -3.38 1.55
C SER A 159 -1.66 -4.41 1.54
N ASP A 160 -1.52 -5.51 2.28
CA ASP A 160 -2.66 -6.35 2.63
C ASP A 160 -3.31 -5.74 3.89
N LEU A 161 -4.43 -5.04 3.70
CA LEU A 161 -5.14 -4.35 4.77
C LEU A 161 -5.83 -5.33 5.73
N THR A 162 -6.09 -6.56 5.30
CA THR A 162 -6.69 -7.61 6.13
C THR A 162 -5.63 -8.21 7.05
N MET A 163 -4.40 -8.38 6.58
CA MET A 163 -3.28 -8.92 7.35
C MET A 163 -2.42 -7.85 8.02
N GLY A 164 -2.60 -6.58 7.68
CA GLY A 164 -1.81 -5.46 8.23
C GLY A 164 -0.35 -5.45 7.76
N THR A 165 -0.07 -5.97 6.56
CA THR A 165 1.29 -5.98 5.99
C THR A 165 1.44 -4.90 4.94
N LYS A 166 2.65 -4.36 4.78
CA LYS A 166 2.98 -3.35 3.77
C LYS A 166 4.37 -3.60 3.22
N ASN A 167 4.48 -3.61 1.90
CA ASN A 167 5.74 -3.81 1.19
C ASN A 167 5.92 -2.80 0.06
N VAL A 168 7.16 -2.46 -0.23
CA VAL A 168 7.50 -1.70 -1.42
C VAL A 168 7.70 -2.68 -2.59
N ILE A 169 6.70 -2.77 -3.47
CA ILE A 169 6.87 -2.48 -4.90
C ILE A 169 8.30 -2.43 -5.46
N GLY A 170 8.64 -1.19 -5.76
CA GLY A 170 9.90 -0.71 -6.29
C GLY A 170 9.69 0.75 -6.67
N SER A 171 10.76 1.38 -7.14
CA SER A 171 10.72 2.70 -7.75
C SER A 171 11.18 2.60 -9.19
N ILE A 172 10.45 3.21 -10.12
CA ILE A 172 10.78 3.23 -11.56
C ILE A 172 11.03 4.67 -11.98
N GLU A 173 12.13 4.89 -12.71
CA GLU A 173 12.45 6.17 -13.32
C GLU A 173 11.67 6.35 -14.62
N THR A 174 10.90 7.43 -14.73
CA THR A 174 10.18 7.80 -15.96
C THR A 174 10.99 8.82 -16.77
N ASN A 175 10.82 8.79 -18.09
CA ASN A 175 11.31 9.85 -18.97
C ASN A 175 10.38 11.08 -18.98
N SER A 176 9.22 10.99 -18.32
CA SER A 176 8.21 12.04 -18.26
C SER A 176 8.44 12.95 -17.05
N LEU A 177 9.07 14.11 -17.29
CA LEU A 177 9.42 15.08 -16.25
C LEU A 177 8.32 16.12 -15.97
N VAL A 178 7.35 16.23 -16.88
CA VAL A 178 6.32 17.28 -16.86
C VAL A 178 4.89 16.76 -16.87
N ALA A 179 4.69 15.50 -17.27
CA ALA A 179 3.35 14.97 -17.36
C ALA A 179 2.82 14.56 -15.99
N LYS A 180 1.55 14.85 -15.78
CA LYS A 180 0.80 14.52 -14.58
C LYS A 180 -0.01 13.25 -14.82
N ALA A 181 -0.02 12.36 -13.84
CA ALA A 181 -0.86 11.18 -13.91
C ALA A 181 -2.35 11.58 -13.86
N SER A 182 -3.12 11.03 -14.80
CA SER A 182 -4.53 11.29 -15.03
C SER A 182 -5.22 10.06 -15.63
N ASN A 183 -6.51 10.14 -15.96
CA ASN A 183 -7.25 9.07 -16.63
C ASN A 183 -7.10 7.71 -15.92
N TRP A 184 -7.46 7.72 -14.63
CA TRP A 184 -7.36 6.56 -13.77
C TRP A 184 -8.35 5.47 -14.17
N ASN A 185 -7.89 4.24 -14.22
CA ASN A 185 -8.72 3.10 -14.56
C ASN A 185 -8.36 1.87 -13.72
N ASN A 186 -9.23 0.87 -13.82
CA ASN A 186 -8.95 -0.49 -13.42
C ASN A 186 -9.37 -1.42 -14.55
N PHE A 187 -8.82 -2.62 -14.56
CA PHE A 187 -9.42 -3.72 -15.30
C PHE A 187 -9.24 -5.08 -14.63
N ILE A 188 -10.04 -6.04 -15.08
CA ILE A 188 -9.76 -7.47 -14.91
C ILE A 188 -9.47 -8.08 -16.27
N GLU A 189 -8.38 -8.81 -16.37
CA GLU A 189 -7.90 -9.49 -17.57
C GLU A 189 -7.44 -10.91 -17.26
N TYR A 190 -7.57 -11.79 -18.26
CA TYR A 190 -6.81 -13.03 -18.33
C TYR A 190 -5.54 -12.82 -19.15
N TRP A 191 -4.38 -12.93 -18.50
CA TRP A 191 -3.06 -12.68 -19.12
C TRP A 191 -2.35 -13.96 -19.58
N GLY A 192 -2.98 -15.12 -19.36
CA GLY A 192 -2.40 -16.41 -19.71
C GLY A 192 -2.34 -16.67 -21.22
N GLN A 193 -1.81 -17.84 -21.59
CA GLN A 193 -1.87 -18.31 -22.99
C GLN A 193 -3.32 -18.42 -23.44
N ALA A 194 -3.59 -18.10 -24.71
CA ALA A 194 -4.94 -18.14 -25.26
C ALA A 194 -5.61 -19.51 -25.05
N VAL A 195 -6.82 -19.49 -24.49
CA VAL A 195 -7.66 -20.67 -24.25
C VAL A 195 -9.05 -20.46 -24.87
N PRO A 196 -9.88 -21.50 -25.00
CA PRO A 196 -11.31 -21.33 -25.29
C PRO A 196 -12.00 -20.40 -24.27
N CYS A 197 -13.05 -19.69 -24.68
CA CYS A 197 -13.61 -18.63 -23.83
C CYS A 197 -14.37 -19.15 -22.60
N ASP A 198 -14.89 -20.37 -22.67
CA ASP A 198 -15.43 -21.13 -21.54
C ASP A 198 -14.35 -21.71 -20.60
N ALA A 199 -13.08 -21.74 -21.04
CA ALA A 199 -11.94 -22.16 -20.24
C ALA A 199 -11.28 -20.99 -19.47
N VAL A 200 -11.71 -19.74 -19.70
CA VAL A 200 -11.31 -18.61 -18.86
C VAL A 200 -11.95 -18.78 -17.51
N GLY A 201 -11.13 -18.98 -16.47
CA GLY A 201 -11.62 -19.11 -15.11
C GLY A 201 -12.34 -17.84 -14.63
N ALA A 202 -13.25 -18.00 -13.66
CA ALA A 202 -13.94 -16.87 -13.06
C ALA A 202 -12.97 -15.99 -12.26
N ALA A 203 -13.07 -14.68 -12.48
CA ALA A 203 -12.36 -13.65 -11.75
C ALA A 203 -13.32 -12.51 -11.43
N SER A 204 -13.31 -12.04 -10.20
CA SER A 204 -14.11 -10.88 -9.81
C SER A 204 -13.42 -10.09 -8.72
N ALA A 205 -13.68 -8.78 -8.66
CA ALA A 205 -13.17 -7.94 -7.59
C ALA A 205 -14.08 -6.74 -7.34
N LYS A 206 -14.07 -6.29 -6.09
CA LYS A 206 -14.50 -4.93 -5.75
C LYS A 206 -13.33 -3.96 -5.92
N PHE A 207 -13.58 -2.89 -6.65
CA PHE A 207 -12.71 -1.74 -6.77
C PHE A 207 -13.33 -0.58 -6.00
N TYR A 208 -12.62 -0.17 -4.95
CA TYR A 208 -13.00 1.00 -4.16
C TYR A 208 -12.64 2.27 -4.92
N VAL A 209 -13.31 3.39 -4.62
CA VAL A 209 -12.93 4.68 -5.21
C VAL A 209 -11.48 5.00 -4.86
N PRO A 210 -10.59 5.27 -5.84
CA PRO A 210 -9.22 5.59 -5.51
C PRO A 210 -9.13 6.88 -4.68
N THR A 211 -8.16 6.92 -3.79
CA THR A 211 -7.96 8.04 -2.85
C THR A 211 -6.57 8.63 -3.03
N SER A 212 -6.46 9.94 -2.87
CA SER A 212 -5.18 10.65 -2.92
C SER A 212 -4.83 11.22 -1.54
N ASP A 213 -3.54 11.31 -1.24
CA ASP A 213 -3.03 11.99 -0.04
C ASP A 213 -3.25 13.51 -0.09
N ASN A 214 -3.43 14.05 -1.29
CA ASN A 214 -3.82 15.43 -1.52
C ASN A 214 -5.35 15.55 -1.54
N PRO A 215 -5.96 16.32 -0.61
CA PRO A 215 -7.41 16.45 -0.50
C PRO A 215 -8.05 17.22 -1.65
N GLY A 216 -7.26 17.95 -2.46
CA GLY A 216 -7.75 18.63 -3.66
C GLY A 216 -7.93 17.71 -4.87
N VAL A 217 -7.46 16.46 -4.79
CA VAL A 217 -7.61 15.46 -5.85
C VAL A 217 -8.87 14.66 -5.57
N GLU A 218 -9.91 14.91 -6.36
CA GLU A 218 -11.15 14.12 -6.30
C GLU A 218 -11.24 13.10 -7.44
N ILE A 219 -11.69 11.90 -7.08
CA ILE A 219 -12.01 10.82 -8.00
C ILE A 219 -13.43 10.35 -7.72
N SER A 220 -14.20 10.01 -8.75
CA SER A 220 -15.58 9.55 -8.58
C SER A 220 -16.13 8.79 -9.78
N SER A 221 -17.30 8.18 -9.57
CA SER A 221 -18.21 7.68 -10.61
C SER A 221 -17.52 6.87 -11.72
N PRO A 222 -17.22 5.59 -11.46
CA PRO A 222 -16.60 4.76 -12.47
C PRO A 222 -17.59 4.43 -13.59
N ARG A 223 -17.10 4.38 -14.82
CA ARG A 223 -17.84 3.84 -15.96
C ARG A 223 -17.32 2.45 -16.26
N PHE A 224 -18.22 1.49 -16.34
CA PHE A 224 -17.89 0.14 -16.74
C PHE A 224 -17.92 0.01 -18.27
N SER A 225 -16.93 -0.66 -18.84
CA SER A 225 -16.92 -1.06 -20.24
C SER A 225 -16.54 -2.53 -20.40
N ARG A 226 -17.22 -3.20 -21.33
CA ARG A 226 -17.01 -4.62 -21.62
C ARG A 226 -15.76 -4.81 -22.48
N PRO A 227 -15.16 -6.02 -22.48
CA PRO A 227 -14.08 -6.33 -23.40
C PRO A 227 -14.49 -6.09 -24.85
N ALA A 228 -13.55 -5.57 -25.64
CA ALA A 228 -13.74 -5.45 -27.09
C ALA A 228 -13.96 -6.82 -27.76
N GLN A 229 -13.39 -7.88 -27.17
CA GLN A 229 -13.58 -9.26 -27.62
C GLN A 229 -14.87 -9.84 -27.02
N PRO A 230 -15.85 -10.23 -27.86
CA PRO A 230 -17.19 -10.61 -27.38
C PRO A 230 -17.24 -11.99 -26.70
N CYS A 231 -16.17 -12.77 -26.77
CA CYS A 231 -16.20 -14.16 -26.34
C CYS A 231 -16.03 -14.34 -24.83
N VAL A 232 -15.52 -13.32 -24.12
CA VAL A 232 -15.34 -13.41 -22.67
C VAL A 232 -16.55 -12.84 -21.95
N MET A 233 -17.18 -13.68 -21.13
CA MET A 233 -18.29 -13.26 -20.28
C MET A 233 -17.80 -12.23 -19.28
N SER A 234 -18.51 -11.10 -19.21
CA SER A 234 -18.13 -9.97 -18.37
C SER A 234 -19.35 -9.16 -17.94
N ALA A 235 -19.37 -8.73 -16.69
CA ALA A 235 -20.38 -7.86 -16.12
C ALA A 235 -19.76 -6.90 -15.11
N GLY A 236 -20.34 -5.72 -14.98
CA GLY A 236 -19.92 -4.72 -14.03
C GLY A 236 -21.09 -4.07 -13.32
N ASP A 237 -20.95 -3.84 -12.03
CA ASP A 237 -21.88 -3.03 -11.23
C ASP A 237 -21.16 -1.75 -10.81
N THR A 238 -21.65 -0.58 -11.22
CA THR A 238 -21.11 0.72 -10.81
C THR A 238 -22.12 1.52 -10.01
N PRO A 239 -21.68 2.33 -9.02
CA PRO A 239 -22.57 3.25 -8.32
C PRO A 239 -23.24 4.21 -9.30
N PRO A 240 -24.53 4.55 -9.10
CA PRO A 240 -25.17 5.63 -9.83
C PRO A 240 -24.40 6.95 -9.66
N GLN A 241 -24.51 7.85 -10.65
CA GLN A 241 -23.86 9.16 -10.60
C GLN A 241 -24.22 9.91 -9.31
N GLY A 242 -23.20 10.43 -8.60
CA GLY A 242 -23.35 11.16 -7.34
C GLY A 242 -23.35 10.28 -6.07
N PHE A 243 -23.39 8.96 -6.22
CA PHE A 243 -23.18 8.00 -5.13
C PHE A 243 -21.73 7.55 -5.10
N ILE A 244 -21.24 7.23 -3.90
CA ILE A 244 -19.99 6.50 -3.73
C ILE A 244 -20.37 5.08 -3.32
N GLY A 245 -19.76 4.10 -3.96
CA GLY A 245 -19.86 2.71 -3.58
C GLY A 245 -18.83 1.88 -4.32
N ASP A 246 -18.70 0.63 -3.89
CA ASP A 246 -17.77 -0.31 -4.46
C ASP A 246 -18.23 -0.66 -5.89
N ALA A 247 -17.37 -0.42 -6.88
CA ALA A 247 -17.59 -0.95 -8.21
C ALA A 247 -17.15 -2.41 -8.25
N VAL A 248 -17.88 -3.25 -8.97
CA VAL A 248 -17.54 -4.67 -9.09
C VAL A 248 -17.33 -4.99 -10.54
N ILE A 249 -16.19 -5.59 -10.87
CA ILE A 249 -15.99 -6.25 -12.17
C ILE A 249 -16.08 -7.75 -11.95
N ARG A 250 -16.78 -8.42 -12.84
CA ARG A 250 -16.77 -9.86 -13.00
C ARG A 250 -16.29 -10.16 -14.42
N PHE A 251 -15.45 -11.19 -14.54
CA PHE A 251 -14.81 -11.58 -15.79
C PHE A 251 -14.61 -13.11 -15.86
N GLY A 252 -14.83 -13.71 -17.02
CA GLY A 252 -14.67 -15.15 -17.24
C GLY A 252 -15.74 -16.03 -16.56
N GLY A 253 -15.61 -17.35 -16.73
CA GLY A 253 -16.52 -18.34 -16.17
C GLY A 253 -17.92 -18.39 -16.81
N ALA A 254 -18.75 -19.31 -16.30
CA ALA A 254 -20.07 -19.62 -16.86
C ALA A 254 -21.23 -18.72 -16.37
N ARG A 255 -20.99 -17.83 -15.40
CA ARG A 255 -22.07 -17.09 -14.70
C ARG A 255 -21.67 -15.63 -14.49
N GLN A 256 -22.34 -14.69 -15.14
CA GLN A 256 -22.01 -13.26 -15.09
C GLN A 256 -23.28 -12.40 -15.23
N GLU A 257 -24.35 -12.71 -14.51
CA GLU A 257 -25.46 -11.74 -14.41
C GLU A 257 -25.04 -10.61 -13.46
N SER A 258 -25.43 -9.37 -13.81
CA SER A 258 -25.35 -8.24 -12.89
C SER A 258 -26.09 -8.59 -11.59
N SER A 259 -25.58 -8.09 -10.48
CA SER A 259 -26.23 -8.27 -9.19
C SER A 259 -27.64 -7.66 -9.23
N THR A 260 -28.68 -8.50 -9.35
CA THR A 260 -30.08 -8.07 -9.12
C THR A 260 -30.31 -7.62 -7.67
N GLN A 261 -29.37 -7.93 -6.78
CA GLN A 261 -29.31 -7.39 -5.44
C GLN A 261 -28.78 -5.96 -5.55
N THR A 262 -29.62 -5.00 -5.17
CA THR A 262 -29.24 -3.62 -4.88
C THR A 262 -27.93 -3.63 -4.09
N MET A 263 -26.81 -3.42 -4.79
CA MET A 263 -25.53 -3.13 -4.16
C MET A 263 -25.80 -2.00 -3.17
N PRO A 264 -25.32 -2.08 -1.91
CA PRO A 264 -25.68 -1.12 -0.88
C PRO A 264 -24.97 0.22 -1.17
N TYR A 265 -25.44 0.95 -2.18
CA TYR A 265 -25.09 2.33 -2.47
C TYR A 265 -25.81 3.24 -1.46
N THR A 266 -25.58 3.00 -0.17
CA THR A 266 -26.38 3.60 0.90
C THR A 266 -25.93 5.02 1.24
N LYS A 267 -24.80 5.50 0.69
CA LYS A 267 -24.24 6.82 1.02
C LYS A 267 -23.85 7.61 -0.23
N THR A 268 -24.32 8.86 -0.26
CA THR A 268 -23.90 9.90 -1.21
C THR A 268 -22.47 10.37 -0.91
N LYS A 269 -21.86 11.08 -1.89
CA LYS A 269 -20.54 11.72 -1.73
C LYS A 269 -20.47 12.60 -0.46
N ALA A 270 -21.54 13.36 -0.20
CA ALA A 270 -21.64 14.25 0.96
C ALA A 270 -21.73 13.50 2.29
N GLN A 271 -22.48 12.39 2.35
CA GLN A 271 -22.62 11.59 3.57
C GLN A 271 -21.29 10.93 3.96
N LEU A 272 -20.52 10.42 2.99
CA LEU A 272 -19.19 9.86 3.28
C LEU A 272 -18.17 10.92 3.70
N ALA A 273 -18.21 12.12 3.12
CA ALA A 273 -17.38 13.23 3.57
C ALA A 273 -17.72 13.63 5.03
N ALA A 274 -19.00 13.65 5.38
CA ALA A 274 -19.45 13.92 6.75
C ALA A 274 -19.00 12.82 7.74
N ASP A 275 -19.13 11.55 7.36
CA ASP A 275 -18.67 10.43 8.19
C ASP A 275 -17.16 10.44 8.40
N LYS A 276 -16.38 10.72 7.34
CA LYS A 276 -14.92 10.85 7.44
C LYS A 276 -14.54 12.00 8.36
N ALA A 277 -15.19 13.17 8.20
CA ALA A 277 -14.94 14.31 9.08
C ALA A 277 -15.28 13.98 10.55
N ALA A 278 -16.35 13.22 10.80
CA ALA A 278 -16.70 12.76 12.13
C ALA A 278 -15.66 11.78 12.70
N ALA A 279 -15.17 10.83 11.88
CA ALA A 279 -14.14 9.88 12.28
C ALA A 279 -12.77 10.55 12.54
N ASP A 280 -12.35 11.47 11.67
CA ASP A 280 -11.12 12.25 11.84
C ASP A 280 -11.20 13.10 13.13
N LYS A 281 -12.36 13.73 13.38
CA LYS A 281 -12.59 14.47 14.63
C LYS A 281 -12.51 13.54 15.85
N ALA A 282 -13.12 12.36 15.80
CA ALA A 282 -13.06 11.39 16.88
C ALA A 282 -11.62 10.88 17.13
N ALA A 283 -10.84 10.66 16.07
CA ALA A 283 -9.43 10.27 16.17
C ALA A 283 -8.57 11.39 16.78
N ALA A 284 -8.79 12.64 16.36
CA ALA A 284 -8.10 13.81 16.92
C ALA A 284 -8.46 14.02 18.40
N ASP A 285 -9.74 13.90 18.76
CA ASP A 285 -10.22 14.00 20.14
C ASP A 285 -9.57 12.91 21.01
N LYS A 286 -9.48 11.67 20.50
CA LYS A 286 -8.79 10.58 21.20
C LYS A 286 -7.30 10.85 21.37
N ALA A 287 -6.60 11.32 20.33
CA ALA A 287 -5.17 11.64 20.40
C ALA A 287 -4.89 12.78 21.39
N ALA A 288 -5.76 13.81 21.43
CA ALA A 288 -5.67 14.90 22.40
C ALA A 288 -5.89 14.40 23.84
N ALA A 289 -6.86 13.51 24.06
CA ALA A 289 -7.11 12.89 25.36
C ALA A 289 -5.92 12.03 25.83
N ASP A 290 -5.35 11.21 24.95
CA ASP A 290 -4.18 10.37 25.24
C ASP A 290 -2.96 11.24 25.60
N LYS A 291 -2.74 12.35 24.88
CA LYS A 291 -1.67 13.33 25.20
C LYS A 291 -1.90 14.00 26.55
N ALA A 292 -3.12 14.43 26.85
CA ALA A 292 -3.44 15.06 28.14
C ALA A 292 -3.26 14.10 29.32
N ALA A 293 -3.60 12.82 29.14
CA ALA A 293 -3.37 11.77 30.13
C ALA A 293 -1.86 11.54 30.37
N ALA A 294 -1.07 11.50 29.30
CA ALA A 294 0.40 11.37 29.37
C ALA A 294 1.05 12.56 30.08
N ASP A 295 0.63 13.80 29.75
CA ASP A 295 1.14 15.03 30.37
C ASP A 295 0.80 15.07 31.88
N LYS A 296 -0.41 14.66 32.27
CA LYS A 296 -0.83 14.56 33.68
C LYS A 296 -0.03 13.51 34.45
N ALA A 297 0.27 12.36 33.83
CA ALA A 297 1.12 11.33 34.43
C ALA A 297 2.57 11.79 34.60
N ALA A 298 3.11 12.53 33.62
CA ALA A 298 4.45 13.12 33.69
C ALA A 298 4.54 14.17 34.81
N ALA A 299 3.53 15.06 34.93
CA ALA A 299 3.46 16.06 35.99
C ALA A 299 3.37 15.43 37.39
N ALA A 300 2.59 14.35 37.55
CA ALA A 300 2.50 13.60 38.80
C ALA A 300 3.86 12.96 39.20
N LYS A 301 4.57 12.37 38.24
CA LYS A 301 5.94 11.84 38.47
C LYS A 301 6.93 12.94 38.86
N ALA A 302 6.88 14.09 38.19
CA ALA A 302 7.76 15.22 38.51
C ALA A 302 7.48 15.80 39.91
N ALA A 303 6.21 15.92 40.30
CA ALA A 303 5.82 16.36 41.64
C ALA A 303 6.27 15.37 42.72
N ALA A 304 6.12 14.07 42.48
CA ALA A 304 6.59 13.02 43.39
C ALA A 304 8.13 13.05 43.56
N ALA A 305 8.88 13.24 42.46
CA ALA A 305 10.34 13.37 42.51
C ALA A 305 10.78 14.60 43.31
N LYS A 306 10.11 15.74 43.12
CA LYS A 306 10.40 16.98 43.86
C LYS A 306 10.10 16.84 45.36
N ALA A 307 9.01 16.16 45.72
CA ALA A 307 8.66 15.87 47.11
C ALA A 307 9.67 14.91 47.77
N ALA A 308 10.14 13.88 47.05
CA ALA A 308 11.17 12.97 47.53
C ALA A 308 12.51 13.69 47.76
N ALA A 309 12.92 14.57 46.83
CA ALA A 309 14.12 15.38 46.97
C ALA A 309 14.04 16.34 48.18
N ALA A 310 12.89 16.98 48.40
CA ALA A 310 12.67 17.84 49.56
C ALA A 310 12.76 17.07 50.89
N LYS A 311 12.17 15.88 50.97
CA LYS A 311 12.30 15.00 52.15
C LYS A 311 13.76 14.58 52.40
N ALA A 312 14.51 14.24 51.36
CA ALA A 312 15.92 13.87 51.49
C ALA A 312 16.80 15.05 51.96
N ALA A 313 16.54 16.26 51.45
CA ALA A 313 17.23 17.48 51.89
C ALA A 313 16.93 17.81 53.37
N ALA A 314 15.65 17.70 53.79
CA ALA A 314 15.25 17.91 55.17
C ALA A 314 15.90 16.89 56.13
N ALA A 315 15.98 15.62 55.72
CA ALA A 315 16.66 14.58 56.50
C ALA A 315 18.17 14.85 56.66
N LYS A 316 18.86 15.30 55.60
CA LYS A 316 20.27 15.71 55.68
C LYS A 316 20.47 16.92 56.60
N ALA A 317 19.59 17.92 56.54
CA ALA A 317 19.67 19.10 57.41
C ALA A 317 19.43 18.75 58.89
N ALA A 318 18.48 17.84 59.17
CA ALA A 318 18.24 17.34 60.52
C ALA A 318 19.42 16.54 61.06
N ALA A 319 20.04 15.69 60.24
CA ALA A 319 21.24 14.93 60.61
C ALA A 319 22.45 15.84 60.87
N ALA A 320 22.62 16.92 60.10
CA ALA A 320 23.68 17.90 60.32
C ALA A 320 23.49 18.68 61.63
N LYS A 321 22.26 19.10 61.95
CA LYS A 321 21.94 19.73 63.25
C LYS A 321 22.11 18.78 64.44
N ALA A 322 21.76 17.50 64.28
CA ALA A 322 22.02 16.49 65.30
C ALA A 322 23.52 16.24 65.51
N ALA A 323 24.32 16.29 64.44
CA ALA A 323 25.77 16.14 64.52
C ALA A 323 26.47 17.34 65.23
N SER A 324 25.95 18.56 65.12
CA SER A 324 26.49 19.74 65.82
C SER A 324 26.19 19.76 67.33
N LEU A 325 25.28 18.91 67.81
CA LEU A 325 24.91 18.76 69.23
C LEU A 325 25.66 17.62 69.94
N LYS A 326 26.66 17.00 69.28
CA LYS A 326 27.46 15.93 69.90
C LYS A 326 28.22 16.48 71.11
N LYS A 327 27.88 15.98 72.30
CA LYS A 327 28.58 16.31 73.55
C LYS A 327 30.01 15.79 73.47
N THR A 328 30.98 16.66 73.68
CA THR A 328 32.40 16.28 73.79
C THR A 328 32.78 16.26 75.26
N THR A 329 33.64 15.34 75.66
CA THR A 329 34.12 15.24 77.05
C THR A 329 35.54 15.78 77.12
N ILE A 330 35.76 16.81 77.93
CA ILE A 330 37.10 17.32 78.25
C ILE A 330 37.46 16.97 79.68
N ILE A 331 38.76 16.81 79.94
CA ILE A 331 39.27 16.62 81.29
C ILE A 331 39.82 17.96 81.77
N CYS A 332 39.35 18.40 82.93
CA CYS A 332 39.73 19.66 83.56
C CYS A 332 40.49 19.35 84.85
N VAL A 333 41.61 20.06 85.07
CA VAL A 333 42.52 19.83 86.20
C VAL A 333 42.69 21.08 87.05
N LYS A 334 42.72 20.91 88.37
CA LYS A 334 43.06 21.95 89.36
C LYS A 334 43.96 21.32 90.42
N GLY A 335 45.28 21.51 90.28
CA GLY A 335 46.26 20.77 91.09
C GLY A 335 46.19 19.26 90.81
N LYS A 336 46.09 18.42 91.85
CA LYS A 336 45.94 16.95 91.72
C LYS A 336 44.50 16.48 91.41
N LEU A 337 43.51 17.38 91.46
CA LEU A 337 42.10 17.04 91.21
C LEU A 337 41.79 17.04 89.71
N THR A 338 41.16 15.97 89.23
CA THR A 338 40.68 15.82 87.85
C THR A 338 39.16 15.76 87.80
N LYS A 339 38.55 16.47 86.85
CA LYS A 339 37.10 16.44 86.61
C LYS A 339 36.82 16.28 85.12
N LYS A 340 36.03 15.26 84.77
CA LYS A 340 35.50 15.11 83.41
C LYS A 340 34.28 16.02 83.24
N VAL A 341 34.27 16.82 82.18
CA VAL A 341 33.16 17.72 81.85
C VAL A 341 32.68 17.37 80.46
N THR A 342 31.42 16.94 80.36
CA THR A 342 30.77 16.54 79.12
C THR A 342 29.66 17.52 78.79
N ALA A 343 29.82 18.30 77.72
CA ALA A 343 28.81 19.24 77.25
C ALA A 343 28.97 19.46 75.73
N VAL A 344 28.02 20.16 75.11
CA VAL A 344 28.20 20.65 73.73
C VAL A 344 29.13 21.87 73.84
N LYS A 345 30.35 21.77 73.31
CA LYS A 345 31.42 22.78 73.47
C LYS A 345 31.78 23.04 74.95
N PRO A 346 32.31 22.04 75.67
CA PRO A 346 32.53 22.13 77.12
C PRO A 346 33.65 23.11 77.49
N LEU A 347 33.49 23.80 78.62
CA LEU A 347 34.49 24.67 79.23
C LEU A 347 34.80 24.19 80.64
N CYS A 348 36.04 24.37 81.07
CA CYS A 348 36.42 24.02 82.44
C CYS A 348 35.81 25.02 83.43
N PRO A 349 35.24 24.55 84.56
CA PRO A 349 34.73 25.41 85.62
C PRO A 349 35.82 26.36 86.14
N LYS A 350 35.41 27.51 86.67
CA LYS A 350 36.32 28.56 87.16
C LYS A 350 37.37 27.98 88.11
N GLY A 351 38.65 28.15 87.77
CA GLY A 351 39.80 27.64 88.53
C GLY A 351 40.34 26.27 88.10
N TYR A 352 39.74 25.60 87.12
CA TYR A 352 40.29 24.41 86.47
C TYR A 352 40.81 24.75 85.07
N LYS A 353 41.95 24.19 84.66
CA LYS A 353 42.49 24.31 83.30
C LYS A 353 42.15 23.06 82.49
N LYS A 354 41.97 23.20 81.18
CA LYS A 354 41.83 22.05 80.29
C LYS A 354 43.15 21.27 80.32
N LYS A 355 43.07 19.97 80.57
CA LYS A 355 44.20 19.06 80.44
C LYS A 355 44.54 18.90 78.96
#